data_AF-A0A3B8SP25-F1
#
_entry.id   AF-A0A3B8SP25-F1
#
_cell.length_a   1.000
_cell.length_b   1.000
_cell.length_c   1.000
_cell.angle_alpha   90.00
_cell.angle_beta   90.00
_cell.angle_gamma   90.00
#
_symmetry.space_group_name_H-M   'P 1'
#
loop_
_entity.id
_entity.type
_entity.pdbx_description
1 polymer ?
#
loop_
_entity_poly.entity_id
_entity_poly.type
_entity_poly.pdbx_seq_one_letter_code
_entity_poly.pdbx_strand_id
1 'polypeptide(L)'
;MKEIKKHLYFKTEIIALLIFIIICIGLLYAASYFKDNSKNAVEKEPKTEVKDISLGYLPTNDQNLVIDITLTNKDKEELFELVNKLEYSENVTDCIFIPEYYIKYAEYELYLDKECGMVLHKETNKTDAVKSGGKEIKEYLENKISKIQNISLFSLNENDQTYNKIDISKKDQEELRKLWEKQNKEPQNMNLIILAKYALYIDGDIIGIESLNSYVSYNNPYYASEFIELDEEVKKVLSSYIKDSEGDCCTCCPDLQPGESCIDMCCPCS
;
A
#
# COMPACT_ATOMS: atom_id res chain seq x y z
N MET A 1 69.93 -42.69 -18.85
CA MET A 1 68.49 -42.57 -19.23
C MET A 1 67.56 -42.20 -18.08
N LYS A 2 67.79 -42.65 -16.82
CA LYS A 2 66.95 -42.28 -15.66
C LYS A 2 67.06 -40.80 -15.21
N GLU A 3 68.22 -40.17 -15.36
CA GLU A 3 68.42 -38.76 -14.92
C GLU A 3 67.84 -37.71 -15.88
N ILE A 4 67.90 -37.97 -17.20
CA ILE A 4 67.31 -37.08 -18.21
C ILE A 4 65.79 -36.99 -18.05
N LYS A 5 65.13 -38.11 -17.71
CA LYS A 5 63.68 -38.14 -17.41
C LYS A 5 63.32 -37.31 -16.18
N LYS A 6 64.14 -37.35 -15.11
CA LYS A 6 63.92 -36.53 -13.89
C LYS A 6 64.05 -35.03 -14.18
N HIS A 7 65.06 -34.62 -14.95
CA HIS A 7 65.23 -33.21 -15.29
C HIS A 7 64.13 -32.66 -16.21
N LEU A 8 63.61 -33.49 -17.12
CA LEU A 8 62.47 -33.11 -17.96
C LEU A 8 61.18 -32.95 -17.15
N TYR A 9 60.95 -33.86 -16.19
CA TYR A 9 59.80 -33.82 -15.29
C TYR A 9 59.80 -32.57 -14.41
N PHE A 10 60.94 -32.25 -13.80
CA PHE A 10 61.10 -31.07 -12.94
C PHE A 10 60.87 -29.75 -13.70
N LYS A 11 61.34 -29.67 -14.96
CA LYS A 11 61.09 -28.50 -15.82
C LYS A 11 59.61 -28.35 -16.19
N THR A 12 58.92 -29.47 -16.40
CA THR A 12 57.50 -29.47 -16.76
C THR A 12 56.62 -29.06 -15.58
N GLU A 13 56.96 -29.50 -14.36
CA GLU A 13 56.28 -29.09 -13.12
C GLU A 13 56.42 -27.58 -12.86
N ILE A 14 57.63 -27.02 -13.05
CA ILE A 14 57.85 -25.58 -12.88
C ILE A 14 57.02 -24.77 -13.88
N ILE A 15 56.95 -25.20 -15.15
CA ILE A 15 56.16 -24.52 -16.18
C ILE A 15 54.66 -24.63 -15.86
N ALA A 16 54.18 -25.79 -15.42
CA ALA A 16 52.79 -25.97 -15.02
C ALA A 16 52.41 -25.09 -13.82
N LEU A 17 53.31 -24.96 -12.83
CA LEU A 17 53.13 -24.08 -11.68
C LEU A 17 53.05 -22.61 -12.10
N LEU A 18 53.91 -22.17 -13.02
CA LEU A 18 53.90 -20.80 -13.54
C LEU A 18 52.60 -20.50 -14.32
N ILE A 19 52.13 -21.44 -15.14
CA ILE A 19 50.84 -21.31 -15.85
C ILE A 19 49.69 -21.22 -14.84
N PHE A 20 49.68 -22.05 -13.81
CA PHE A 20 48.67 -22.01 -12.75
C PHE A 20 48.63 -20.65 -12.03
N ILE A 21 49.80 -20.09 -11.68
CA ILE A 21 49.89 -18.77 -11.05
C ILE A 21 49.31 -17.67 -11.97
N ILE A 22 49.63 -17.70 -13.27
CA ILE A 22 49.11 -16.74 -14.25
C ILE A 22 47.58 -16.84 -14.36
N ILE A 23 47.03 -18.07 -14.37
CA ILE A 23 45.58 -18.29 -14.39
C ILE A 23 44.93 -17.76 -13.10
N CYS A 24 45.51 -18.04 -11.92
CA CYS A 24 44.99 -17.54 -10.65
C CYS A 24 45.01 -16.01 -10.58
N ILE A 25 46.09 -15.37 -11.03
CA ILE A 25 46.16 -13.90 -11.11
C ILE A 25 45.13 -13.36 -12.11
N GLY A 26 44.97 -14.01 -13.26
CA GLY A 26 43.97 -13.64 -14.27
C GLY A 26 42.53 -13.74 -13.76
N LEU A 27 42.21 -14.80 -12.99
CA LEU A 27 40.91 -14.97 -12.35
C LEU A 27 40.67 -13.93 -11.25
N LEU A 28 41.68 -13.62 -10.42
CA LEU A 28 41.58 -12.57 -9.41
C LEU A 28 41.41 -11.18 -10.04
N TYR A 29 42.13 -10.90 -11.13
CA TYR A 29 42.02 -9.65 -11.87
C TYR A 29 40.68 -9.53 -12.60
N ALA A 30 40.17 -10.62 -13.17
CA ALA A 30 38.83 -10.65 -13.76
C ALA A 30 37.76 -10.46 -12.67
N ALA A 31 37.88 -11.13 -11.53
CA ALA A 31 36.94 -10.97 -10.42
C ALA A 31 36.96 -9.54 -9.85
N SER A 32 38.12 -8.89 -9.73
CA SER A 32 38.20 -7.48 -9.33
C SER A 32 37.67 -6.56 -10.42
N TYR A 33 37.98 -6.82 -11.69
CA TYR A 33 37.49 -6.03 -12.82
C TYR A 33 35.97 -6.13 -12.98
N PHE A 34 35.38 -7.31 -12.83
CA PHE A 34 33.93 -7.50 -12.83
C PHE A 34 33.26 -6.90 -11.59
N LYS A 35 33.93 -6.93 -10.43
CA LYS A 35 33.44 -6.27 -9.20
C LYS A 35 33.52 -4.74 -9.28
N ASP A 36 34.52 -4.19 -9.97
CA ASP A 36 34.67 -2.75 -10.18
C ASP A 36 33.82 -2.24 -11.36
N ASN A 37 33.56 -3.07 -12.38
CA ASN A 37 32.59 -2.76 -13.44
C ASN A 37 31.13 -2.97 -13.02
N SER A 38 30.83 -3.88 -12.09
CA SER A 38 29.48 -3.97 -11.50
C SER A 38 29.17 -2.78 -10.59
N LYS A 39 30.20 -2.16 -9.99
CA LYS A 39 30.07 -0.89 -9.24
C LYS A 39 29.93 0.34 -10.13
N ASN A 40 30.22 0.22 -11.43
CA ASN A 40 30.07 1.28 -12.42
C ASN A 40 28.93 1.03 -13.42
N ALA A 41 28.08 0.02 -13.17
CA ALA A 41 26.71 0.08 -13.64
C ALA A 41 26.01 1.16 -12.80
N VAL A 42 26.32 2.42 -13.10
CA VAL A 42 25.43 3.53 -12.82
C VAL A 42 24.12 3.10 -13.47
N GLU A 43 23.19 2.58 -12.68
CA GLU A 43 21.76 2.56 -13.03
C GLU A 43 21.53 3.97 -13.59
N LYS A 44 21.33 4.06 -14.91
CA LYS A 44 21.04 5.35 -15.53
C LYS A 44 19.86 5.88 -14.75
N GLU A 45 20.05 7.00 -14.05
CA GLU A 45 18.97 7.65 -13.34
C GLU A 45 17.75 7.67 -14.27
N PRO A 46 16.64 7.05 -13.87
CA PRO A 46 15.45 7.01 -14.70
C PRO A 46 15.08 8.46 -14.98
N LYS A 47 15.12 8.85 -16.27
CA LYS A 47 14.64 10.17 -16.70
C LYS A 47 13.13 10.20 -16.50
N THR A 48 12.72 10.56 -15.30
CA THR A 48 11.33 10.63 -14.88
C THR A 48 10.81 12.03 -15.17
N GLU A 49 9.65 12.15 -15.80
CA GLU A 49 9.00 13.45 -15.99
C GLU A 49 8.15 13.78 -14.76
N VAL A 50 8.06 15.07 -14.40
CA VAL A 50 7.25 15.54 -13.24
C VAL A 50 5.79 15.09 -13.32
N LYS A 51 5.25 14.90 -14.53
CA LYS A 51 3.86 14.50 -14.74
C LYS A 51 3.57 13.07 -14.26
N ASP A 52 4.60 12.24 -14.14
CA ASP A 52 4.51 10.81 -13.82
C ASP A 52 4.56 10.55 -12.31
N ILE A 53 4.49 11.60 -11.48
CA ILE A 53 4.40 11.48 -10.02
C ILE A 53 2.95 11.53 -9.52
N SER A 54 2.60 10.56 -8.69
CA SER A 54 1.32 10.48 -8.00
C SER A 54 1.51 10.05 -6.56
N LEU A 55 0.63 10.54 -5.68
CA LEU A 55 0.63 10.20 -4.27
C LEU A 55 -0.65 9.41 -3.95
N GLY A 56 -0.52 8.30 -3.24
CA GLY A 56 -1.63 7.57 -2.68
C GLY A 56 -1.47 7.37 -1.17
N TYR A 57 -2.60 7.21 -0.51
CA TYR A 57 -2.70 6.93 0.92
C TYR A 57 -3.38 5.58 1.13
N LEU A 58 -2.79 4.74 1.98
CA LEU A 58 -3.39 3.49 2.43
C LEU A 58 -3.87 3.70 3.87
N PRO A 59 -5.18 3.85 4.06
CA PRO A 59 -5.74 4.06 5.39
C PRO A 59 -5.71 2.74 6.19
N THR A 60 -5.66 1.59 5.52
CA THR A 60 -5.54 0.26 6.13
C THR A 60 -4.41 -0.54 5.52
N ASN A 61 -4.13 -1.70 6.11
CA ASN A 61 -3.17 -2.67 5.59
C ASN A 61 -3.66 -3.36 4.28
N ASP A 62 -4.90 -3.12 3.85
CA ASP A 62 -5.41 -3.64 2.58
C ASP A 62 -4.97 -2.73 1.42
N GLN A 63 -4.08 -3.25 0.58
CA GLN A 63 -3.55 -2.58 -0.60
C GLN A 63 -4.61 -2.29 -1.67
N ASN A 64 -5.81 -2.86 -1.55
CA ASN A 64 -6.91 -2.55 -2.45
C ASN A 64 -7.68 -1.28 -2.03
N LEU A 65 -7.48 -0.79 -0.80
CA LEU A 65 -8.11 0.44 -0.30
C LEU A 65 -7.18 1.64 -0.47
N VAL A 66 -6.82 1.94 -1.71
CA VAL A 66 -5.97 3.09 -2.03
C VAL A 66 -6.80 4.35 -2.24
N ILE A 67 -6.40 5.42 -1.54
CA ILE A 67 -6.94 6.76 -1.75
C ILE A 67 -5.95 7.57 -2.57
N ASP A 68 -6.28 7.76 -3.85
CA ASP A 68 -5.51 8.64 -4.73
C ASP A 68 -5.60 10.09 -4.27
N ILE A 69 -4.45 10.72 -4.09
CA ILE A 69 -4.32 12.11 -3.71
C ILE A 69 -4.07 12.93 -4.98
N THR A 70 -5.04 13.80 -5.31
CA THR A 70 -4.87 14.71 -6.44
C THR A 70 -3.87 15.81 -6.08
N LEU A 71 -2.74 15.82 -6.76
CA LEU A 71 -1.67 16.82 -6.60
C LEU A 71 -1.85 17.97 -7.60
N THR A 72 -1.65 19.21 -7.14
CA THR A 72 -1.49 20.35 -8.07
C THR A 72 -0.16 20.26 -8.80
N ASN A 73 0.02 21.02 -9.90
CA ASN A 73 1.30 21.02 -10.63
C ASN A 73 2.47 21.43 -9.73
N LYS A 74 2.26 22.42 -8.86
CA LYS A 74 3.26 22.84 -7.87
C LYS A 74 3.58 21.71 -6.88
N ASP A 75 2.57 20.98 -6.42
CA ASP A 75 2.78 19.85 -5.51
C ASP A 75 3.59 18.73 -6.18
N LYS A 76 3.28 18.44 -7.45
CA LYS A 76 4.03 17.48 -8.25
C LYS A 76 5.50 17.88 -8.40
N GLU A 77 5.77 19.15 -8.70
CA GLU A 77 7.14 19.68 -8.79
C GLU A 77 7.88 19.56 -7.45
N GLU A 78 7.27 19.99 -6.34
CA GLU A 78 7.85 19.88 -5.00
C GLU A 78 8.16 18.43 -4.62
N LEU A 79 7.19 17.51 -4.81
CA LEU A 79 7.37 16.10 -4.48
C LEU A 79 8.43 15.44 -5.38
N PHE A 80 8.45 15.80 -6.66
CA PHE A 80 9.45 15.31 -7.61
C PHE A 80 10.87 15.75 -7.24
N GLU A 81 11.05 17.01 -6.85
CA GLU A 81 12.34 17.49 -6.34
C GLU A 81 12.81 16.76 -5.09
N LEU A 82 11.88 16.38 -4.21
CA LEU A 82 12.22 15.61 -3.00
C LEU A 82 12.59 14.17 -3.35
N VAL A 83 11.83 13.51 -4.22
CA VAL A 83 12.12 12.14 -4.69
C VAL A 83 13.48 12.07 -5.38
N ASN A 84 13.85 13.06 -6.19
CA ASN A 84 15.16 13.10 -6.85
C ASN A 84 16.34 13.33 -5.89
N LYS A 85 16.09 13.75 -4.65
CA LYS A 85 17.12 13.92 -3.62
C LYS A 85 17.31 12.66 -2.77
N LEU A 86 16.52 11.61 -2.99
CA LEU A 86 16.65 10.37 -2.24
C LEU A 86 17.93 9.63 -2.61
N GLU A 87 18.64 9.16 -1.59
CA GLU A 87 19.74 8.22 -1.77
C GLU A 87 19.31 6.84 -1.25
N TYR A 88 19.58 5.80 -2.03
CA TYR A 88 19.21 4.43 -1.70
C TYR A 88 20.41 3.65 -1.14
N SER A 89 20.13 2.68 -0.28
CA SER A 89 21.12 1.74 0.23
C SER A 89 21.15 0.48 -0.64
N GLU A 90 22.34 -0.08 -0.88
CA GLU A 90 22.50 -1.38 -1.55
C GLU A 90 22.00 -2.56 -0.69
N ASN A 91 21.63 -2.32 0.57
CA ASN A 91 21.10 -3.35 1.46
C ASN A 91 19.59 -3.49 1.27
N VAL A 92 19.18 -4.69 0.87
CA VAL A 92 17.78 -5.13 0.96
C VAL A 92 17.37 -5.13 2.42
N THR A 93 16.21 -4.56 2.72
CA THR A 93 15.63 -4.56 4.06
C THR A 93 14.57 -5.65 4.17
N ASP A 94 14.66 -6.47 5.21
CA ASP A 94 13.70 -7.54 5.53
C ASP A 94 12.45 -7.01 6.27
N CYS A 95 12.24 -5.69 6.33
CA CYS A 95 11.07 -5.15 6.99
C CYS A 95 9.78 -5.61 6.29
N ILE A 96 8.78 -6.04 7.07
CA ILE A 96 7.44 -6.32 6.58
C ILE A 96 6.72 -4.99 6.45
N PHE A 97 6.44 -4.59 5.21
CA PHE A 97 5.91 -3.25 4.89
C PHE A 97 4.40 -3.18 4.99
N ILE A 98 3.90 -2.24 5.78
CA ILE A 98 2.52 -1.79 5.75
C ILE A 98 2.58 -0.28 5.45
N PRO A 99 2.73 0.11 4.17
CA PRO A 99 2.87 1.51 3.83
C PRO A 99 1.64 2.29 4.25
N GLU A 100 1.83 3.38 4.98
CA GLU A 100 0.79 4.37 5.20
C GLU A 100 0.65 5.23 3.94
N TYR A 101 1.76 5.51 3.25
CA TYR A 101 1.79 6.27 2.02
C TYR A 101 2.58 5.54 0.94
N TYR A 102 2.17 5.75 -0.31
CA TYR A 102 3.03 5.42 -1.43
C TYR A 102 3.10 6.54 -2.46
N ILE A 103 4.29 6.71 -3.04
CA ILE A 103 4.54 7.63 -4.13
C ILE A 103 4.88 6.79 -5.35
N LYS A 104 4.02 6.85 -6.36
CA LYS A 104 4.32 6.30 -7.69
C LYS A 104 5.09 7.35 -8.48
N TYR A 105 6.23 6.96 -9.04
CA TYR A 105 7.01 7.83 -9.94
C TYR A 105 7.71 6.96 -10.99
N ALA A 106 7.45 7.25 -12.27
CA ALA A 106 7.83 6.34 -13.36
C ALA A 106 7.33 4.90 -13.12
N GLU A 107 8.24 3.92 -13.11
CA GLU A 107 7.96 2.50 -12.86
C GLU A 107 8.14 2.08 -11.39
N TYR A 108 8.47 3.04 -10.51
CA TYR A 108 8.83 2.78 -9.13
C TYR A 108 7.74 3.20 -8.15
N GLU A 109 7.74 2.54 -7.00
CA GLU A 109 6.87 2.88 -5.87
C GLU A 109 7.71 3.11 -4.62
N LEU A 110 7.64 4.31 -4.04
CA LEU A 110 8.21 4.56 -2.71
C LEU A 110 7.14 4.32 -1.67
N TYR A 111 7.45 3.54 -0.65
CA TYR A 111 6.58 3.25 0.48
C TYR A 111 7.10 3.95 1.72
N LEU A 112 6.22 4.66 2.41
CA LEU A 112 6.49 5.21 3.73
C LEU A 112 5.72 4.41 4.77
N ASP A 113 6.48 3.69 5.59
CA ASP A 113 5.99 2.91 6.72
C ASP A 113 6.31 3.65 8.03
N LYS A 114 5.40 3.60 9.02
CA LYS A 114 5.60 4.27 10.31
C LYS A 114 6.78 3.72 11.09
N GLU A 115 6.99 2.41 11.03
CA GLU A 115 8.02 1.70 11.79
C GLU A 115 9.33 1.62 11.01
N CYS A 116 9.25 1.38 9.70
CA CYS A 116 10.41 1.09 8.86
C CYS A 116 10.92 2.28 8.04
N GLY A 117 10.22 3.42 8.08
CA GLY A 117 10.60 4.60 7.31
C GLY A 117 10.34 4.41 5.82
N MET A 118 11.18 5.01 4.99
CA MET A 118 10.95 5.05 3.54
C MET A 118 11.74 3.97 2.81
N VAL A 119 11.09 3.28 1.89
CA VAL A 119 11.71 2.24 1.05
C VAL A 119 11.28 2.38 -0.40
N LEU A 120 12.15 1.95 -1.31
CA LEU A 120 11.88 1.88 -2.73
C LEU A 120 11.50 0.45 -3.12
N HIS A 121 10.28 0.29 -3.60
CA HIS A 121 9.77 -0.95 -4.19
C HIS A 121 9.96 -0.90 -5.71
N LYS A 122 10.85 -1.79 -6.22
CA LYS A 122 11.15 -1.90 -7.65
C LYS A 122 10.42 -3.08 -8.31
N GLU A 123 10.29 -4.21 -7.60
CA GLU A 123 9.69 -5.48 -8.06
C GLU A 123 9.22 -6.30 -6.84
N THR A 124 8.44 -7.36 -7.08
CA THR A 124 7.72 -8.18 -6.07
C THR A 124 8.51 -8.63 -4.84
N ASN A 125 9.85 -8.63 -4.86
CA ASN A 125 10.71 -9.01 -3.73
C ASN A 125 11.96 -8.14 -3.57
N LYS A 126 12.03 -6.95 -4.19
CA LYS A 126 13.19 -6.05 -4.06
C LYS A 126 12.76 -4.72 -3.46
N THR A 127 13.17 -4.52 -2.22
CA THR A 127 12.94 -3.30 -1.44
C THR A 127 14.28 -2.73 -1.02
N ASP A 128 14.67 -1.62 -1.64
CA ASP A 128 15.89 -0.87 -1.29
C ASP A 128 15.53 0.13 -0.18
N ALA A 129 16.26 0.11 0.93
CA ALA A 129 16.05 1.11 1.99
C ALA A 129 16.51 2.51 1.53
N VAL A 130 15.74 3.55 1.87
CA VAL A 130 16.17 4.94 1.66
C VAL A 130 17.15 5.33 2.77
N LYS A 131 18.37 5.71 2.37
CA LYS A 131 19.46 6.08 3.28
C LYS A 131 19.39 7.55 3.73
N SER A 132 18.99 8.45 2.84
CA SER A 132 18.89 9.89 3.12
C SER A 132 17.78 10.54 2.28
N GLY A 133 17.27 11.71 2.70
CA GLY A 133 16.17 12.44 2.05
C GLY A 133 14.76 11.97 2.42
N GLY A 134 14.60 10.79 3.05
CA GLY A 134 13.30 10.26 3.43
C GLY A 134 12.57 11.08 4.52
N LYS A 135 13.32 11.82 5.34
CA LYS A 135 12.75 12.67 6.40
C LYS A 135 11.98 13.86 5.79
N GLU A 136 12.57 14.51 4.80
CA GLU A 136 11.98 15.65 4.11
C GLU A 136 10.70 15.27 3.37
N ILE A 137 10.66 14.08 2.77
CA ILE A 137 9.43 13.56 2.16
C ILE A 137 8.39 13.24 3.24
N LYS A 138 8.77 12.59 4.34
CA LYS A 138 7.84 12.35 5.45
C LYS A 138 7.22 13.64 5.98
N GLU A 139 8.03 14.67 6.23
CA GLU A 139 7.56 15.98 6.67
C GLU A 139 6.67 16.66 5.62
N TYR A 140 7.00 16.52 4.33
CA TYR A 140 6.15 17.01 3.24
C TYR A 140 4.79 16.32 3.24
N LEU A 141 4.77 14.99 3.35
CA LEU A 141 3.56 14.18 3.36
C LEU A 141 2.69 14.52 4.56
N GLU A 142 3.22 14.53 5.78
CA GLU A 142 2.48 14.88 7.00
C GLU A 142 1.85 16.30 6.90
N ASN A 143 2.59 17.28 6.38
CA ASN A 143 2.12 18.66 6.21
C ASN A 143 1.09 18.84 5.09
N LYS A 144 1.16 18.05 4.03
CA LYS A 144 0.15 18.06 2.95
C LYS A 144 -1.10 17.29 3.36
N ILE A 145 -0.95 16.21 4.12
CA ILE A 145 -2.02 15.26 4.41
C ILE A 145 -2.93 15.72 5.54
N SER A 146 -2.41 16.49 6.50
CA SER A 146 -3.24 17.33 7.38
C SER A 146 -4.17 18.30 6.63
N LYS A 147 -4.00 18.46 5.31
CA LYS A 147 -4.85 19.26 4.41
C LYS A 147 -5.56 18.44 3.33
N ILE A 148 -5.29 17.13 3.23
CA ILE A 148 -5.95 16.22 2.29
C ILE A 148 -7.20 15.72 2.98
N GLN A 149 -8.16 16.63 3.10
CA GLN A 149 -9.50 16.31 3.55
C GLN A 149 -10.18 15.51 2.43
N ASN A 150 -10.21 14.19 2.54
CA ASN A 150 -10.71 13.31 1.48
C ASN A 150 -11.81 12.41 2.02
N ILE A 151 -12.84 12.26 1.21
CA ILE A 151 -13.92 11.32 1.46
C ILE A 151 -13.97 10.36 0.30
N SER A 152 -13.85 9.08 0.59
CA SER A 152 -13.87 8.03 -0.43
C SER A 152 -14.69 6.87 0.08
N LEU A 153 -15.63 6.42 -0.74
CA LEU A 153 -16.43 5.23 -0.49
C LEU A 153 -15.98 4.14 -1.44
N PHE A 154 -15.85 2.94 -0.91
CA PHE A 154 -15.48 1.76 -1.66
C PHE A 154 -16.52 0.68 -1.43
N SER A 155 -16.77 -0.16 -2.44
CA SER A 155 -17.58 -1.38 -2.33
C SER A 155 -16.70 -2.60 -2.54
N LEU A 156 -16.90 -3.62 -1.72
CA LEU A 156 -16.24 -4.90 -1.84
C LEU A 156 -16.90 -5.71 -2.96
N ASN A 157 -16.12 -6.15 -3.94
CA ASN A 157 -16.50 -7.20 -4.86
C ASN A 157 -16.20 -8.55 -4.22
N GLU A 158 -17.25 -9.23 -3.74
CA GLU A 158 -17.11 -10.49 -3.02
C GLU A 158 -16.47 -11.61 -3.87
N ASN A 159 -16.51 -11.52 -5.21
CA ASN A 159 -16.00 -12.56 -6.10
C ASN A 159 -14.46 -12.60 -6.15
N ASP A 160 -13.83 -11.44 -6.18
CA ASP A 160 -12.37 -11.29 -6.31
C ASP A 160 -11.72 -10.62 -5.11
N GLN A 161 -12.51 -10.26 -4.09
CA GLN A 161 -12.07 -9.59 -2.87
C GLN A 161 -11.39 -8.24 -3.15
N THR A 162 -11.77 -7.57 -4.25
CA THR A 162 -11.26 -6.24 -4.61
C THR A 162 -12.25 -5.14 -4.23
N TYR A 163 -11.73 -3.93 -4.03
CA TYR A 163 -12.54 -2.77 -3.72
C TYR A 163 -12.73 -1.87 -4.95
N ASN A 164 -13.98 -1.54 -5.24
CA ASN A 164 -14.35 -0.60 -6.28
C ASN A 164 -14.74 0.74 -5.66
N LYS A 165 -14.03 1.80 -6.05
CA LYS A 165 -14.34 3.16 -5.63
C LYS A 165 -15.71 3.58 -6.17
N ILE A 166 -16.54 4.12 -5.28
CA ILE A 166 -17.81 4.76 -5.59
C ILE A 166 -17.62 6.27 -5.51
N ASP A 167 -17.91 6.96 -6.61
CA ASP A 167 -17.80 8.41 -6.67
C ASP A 167 -18.93 9.06 -5.88
N ILE A 168 -18.57 9.80 -4.83
CA ILE A 168 -19.47 10.67 -4.06
C ILE A 168 -19.40 12.09 -4.63
N SER A 169 -20.54 12.75 -4.79
CA SER A 169 -20.58 14.14 -5.26
C SER A 169 -19.81 15.07 -4.30
N LYS A 170 -19.15 16.11 -4.82
CA LYS A 170 -18.42 17.07 -3.96
C LYS A 170 -19.29 17.70 -2.87
N LYS A 171 -20.56 17.96 -3.19
CA LYS A 171 -21.53 18.51 -2.24
C LYS A 171 -21.78 17.53 -1.10
N ASP A 172 -21.98 16.27 -1.41
CA ASP A 172 -22.27 15.24 -0.41
C ASP A 172 -21.01 14.87 0.39
N GLN A 173 -19.82 14.97 -0.21
CA GLN A 173 -18.56 14.90 0.54
C GLN A 173 -18.47 16.04 1.57
N GLU A 174 -18.72 17.29 1.16
CA GLU A 174 -18.71 18.42 2.11
C GLU A 174 -19.78 18.29 3.21
N GLU A 175 -20.94 17.71 2.89
CA GLU A 175 -22.01 17.44 3.84
C GLU A 175 -21.63 16.32 4.82
N LEU A 176 -21.16 15.18 4.32
CA LEU A 176 -20.66 14.06 5.13
C LEU A 176 -19.58 14.52 6.09
N ARG A 177 -18.62 15.35 5.64
CA ARG A 177 -17.57 15.90 6.52
C ARG A 177 -18.16 16.67 7.69
N LYS A 178 -19.07 17.61 7.42
CA LYS A 178 -19.67 18.47 8.45
C LYS A 178 -20.48 17.68 9.47
N LEU A 179 -21.16 16.63 9.01
CA LEU A 179 -21.91 15.72 9.88
C LEU A 179 -20.94 14.87 10.70
N TRP A 180 -19.91 14.31 10.05
CA TRP A 180 -18.88 13.48 10.68
C TRP A 180 -18.09 14.19 11.78
N GLU A 181 -17.78 15.47 11.60
CA GLU A 181 -17.13 16.31 12.61
C GLU A 181 -17.96 16.45 13.90
N LYS A 182 -19.29 16.33 13.81
CA LYS A 182 -20.22 16.48 14.93
C LYS A 182 -20.70 15.15 15.50
N GLN A 183 -20.57 14.07 14.73
CA GLN A 183 -21.00 12.75 15.12
C GLN A 183 -20.25 12.30 16.38
N ASN A 184 -20.94 11.58 17.26
CA ASN A 184 -20.29 10.89 18.37
C ASN A 184 -19.44 9.72 17.85
N LYS A 185 -18.13 9.79 18.09
CA LYS A 185 -17.15 8.76 17.67
C LYS A 185 -16.69 7.87 18.82
N GLU A 186 -17.40 7.86 19.94
CA GLU A 186 -17.08 7.00 21.09
C GLU A 186 -17.34 5.53 20.73
N PRO A 187 -16.28 4.70 20.61
CA PRO A 187 -16.44 3.32 20.21
C PRO A 187 -17.08 2.49 21.32
N GLN A 188 -18.05 1.67 20.95
CA GLN A 188 -18.67 0.65 21.79
C GLN A 188 -18.10 -0.72 21.42
N ASN A 189 -17.91 -1.57 22.43
CA ASN A 189 -17.48 -2.95 22.19
C ASN A 189 -18.70 -3.87 22.03
N MET A 190 -18.76 -4.64 20.95
CA MET A 190 -19.71 -5.74 20.78
C MET A 190 -19.00 -7.05 20.40
N ASN A 191 -19.55 -8.18 20.84
CA ASN A 191 -19.07 -9.52 20.47
C ASN A 191 -19.64 -9.97 19.11
N LEU A 192 -19.54 -9.10 18.10
CA LEU A 192 -20.02 -9.36 16.74
C LEU A 192 -18.91 -9.01 15.75
N ILE A 193 -18.82 -9.76 14.65
CA ILE A 193 -17.96 -9.41 13.51
C ILE A 193 -18.89 -8.86 12.43
N ILE A 194 -18.70 -7.60 12.05
CA ILE A 194 -19.37 -7.02 10.89
C ILE A 194 -18.55 -7.35 9.65
N LEU A 195 -19.15 -8.04 8.68
CA LEU A 195 -18.56 -8.25 7.37
C LEU A 195 -18.88 -7.05 6.49
N ALA A 196 -18.03 -6.03 6.53
CA ALA A 196 -18.25 -4.79 5.79
C ALA A 196 -18.28 -5.05 4.27
N LYS A 197 -19.36 -4.61 3.62
CA LYS A 197 -19.49 -4.60 2.15
C LYS A 197 -19.00 -3.29 1.54
N TYR A 198 -18.87 -2.26 2.36
CA TYR A 198 -18.38 -0.96 1.97
C TYR A 198 -17.37 -0.46 2.98
N ALA A 199 -16.40 0.31 2.51
CA ALA A 199 -15.45 1.03 3.34
C ALA A 199 -15.58 2.52 3.03
N LEU A 200 -15.90 3.32 4.03
CA LEU A 200 -15.97 4.78 3.92
C LEU A 200 -14.79 5.37 4.66
N TYR A 201 -13.95 6.09 3.93
CA TYR A 201 -12.87 6.90 4.48
C TYR A 201 -13.33 8.34 4.63
N ILE A 202 -13.14 8.94 5.80
CA ILE A 202 -13.39 10.37 6.06
C ILE A 202 -12.23 10.95 6.86
N ASP A 203 -11.39 11.76 6.20
CA ASP A 203 -10.37 12.60 6.83
C ASP A 203 -9.46 11.87 7.85
N GLY A 204 -9.16 10.59 7.62
CA GLY A 204 -8.30 9.75 8.47
C GLY A 204 -9.05 8.62 9.17
N ASP A 205 -10.37 8.76 9.33
CA ASP A 205 -11.23 7.72 9.92
C ASP A 205 -11.69 6.72 8.85
N ILE A 206 -11.84 5.45 9.23
CA ILE A 206 -12.24 4.37 8.33
C ILE A 206 -13.44 3.63 8.90
N ILE A 207 -14.51 3.58 8.12
CA ILE A 207 -15.80 3.07 8.55
C ILE A 207 -16.18 1.86 7.70
N GLY A 208 -16.28 0.69 8.32
CA GLY A 208 -16.78 -0.50 7.66
C GLY A 208 -18.29 -0.55 7.76
N ILE A 209 -18.96 -0.63 6.61
CA ILE A 209 -20.41 -0.59 6.48
C ILE A 209 -20.84 -1.88 5.78
N GLU A 210 -21.55 -2.76 6.48
CA GLU A 210 -22.18 -3.94 5.86
C GLU A 210 -23.43 -3.54 5.07
N SER A 211 -24.28 -2.76 5.72
CA SER A 211 -25.52 -2.16 5.22
C SER A 211 -25.74 -0.85 5.98
N LEU A 212 -26.76 -0.04 5.64
CA LEU A 212 -27.07 1.19 6.38
C LEU A 212 -27.80 0.92 7.71
N ASN A 213 -27.39 -0.13 8.41
CA ASN A 213 -27.79 -0.39 9.79
C ASN A 213 -27.22 0.68 10.73
N SER A 214 -27.73 0.74 11.97
CA SER A 214 -27.33 1.79 12.90
C SER A 214 -25.87 1.68 13.36
N TYR A 215 -25.26 0.49 13.33
CA TYR A 215 -23.92 0.26 13.87
C TYR A 215 -22.91 -0.10 12.78
N VAL A 216 -21.82 0.66 12.73
CA VAL A 216 -20.74 0.46 11.76
C VAL A 216 -19.43 0.19 12.47
N SER A 217 -18.52 -0.52 11.81
CA SER A 217 -17.18 -0.75 12.35
C SER A 217 -16.36 0.53 12.29
N TYR A 218 -15.54 0.80 13.31
CA TYR A 218 -14.75 2.03 13.40
C TYR A 218 -13.25 1.74 13.40
N ASN A 219 -12.50 2.44 12.53
CA ASN A 219 -11.05 2.38 12.35
C ASN A 219 -10.44 0.97 12.15
N ASN A 220 -11.30 0.01 11.79
CA ASN A 220 -10.92 -1.30 11.27
C ASN A 220 -12.10 -1.83 10.43
N PRO A 221 -12.02 -1.80 9.09
CA PRO A 221 -13.14 -2.20 8.24
C PRO A 221 -13.35 -3.72 8.16
N TYR A 222 -12.44 -4.55 8.71
CA TYR A 222 -12.48 -6.01 8.52
C TYR A 222 -12.79 -6.81 9.80
N TYR A 223 -12.35 -6.33 10.96
CA TYR A 223 -12.43 -7.07 12.23
C TYR A 223 -12.49 -6.14 13.44
N ALA A 224 -13.37 -5.16 13.46
CA ALA A 224 -13.52 -4.32 14.65
C ALA A 224 -14.41 -5.04 15.68
N SER A 225 -13.94 -5.14 16.92
CA SER A 225 -14.81 -5.25 18.09
C SER A 225 -15.40 -3.88 18.47
N GLU A 226 -14.90 -2.80 17.85
CA GLU A 226 -15.26 -1.41 18.10
C GLU A 226 -16.25 -0.90 17.04
N PHE A 227 -17.38 -0.41 17.53
CA PHE A 227 -18.50 0.05 16.73
C PHE A 227 -18.91 1.45 17.13
N ILE A 228 -19.44 2.21 16.18
CA ILE A 228 -20.12 3.46 16.48
C ILE A 228 -21.52 3.44 15.89
N GLU A 229 -22.43 4.17 16.50
CA GLU A 229 -23.76 4.38 15.95
C GLU A 229 -23.68 5.52 14.92
N LEU A 230 -24.13 5.28 13.68
CA LEU A 230 -24.21 6.33 12.67
C LEU A 230 -25.41 7.24 12.91
N ASP A 231 -25.16 8.55 12.89
CA ASP A 231 -26.23 9.53 12.93
C ASP A 231 -27.15 9.38 11.69
N GLU A 232 -28.46 9.57 11.88
CA GLU A 232 -29.47 9.48 10.81
C GLU A 232 -29.15 10.38 9.61
N GLU A 233 -28.58 11.56 9.86
CA GLU A 233 -28.19 12.49 8.81
C GLU A 233 -27.05 11.93 7.95
N VAL A 234 -26.07 11.24 8.55
CA VAL A 234 -24.97 10.59 7.82
C VAL A 234 -25.52 9.44 6.98
N LYS A 235 -26.39 8.59 7.57
CA LYS A 235 -27.05 7.48 6.85
C LYS A 235 -27.82 7.97 5.63
N LYS A 236 -28.54 9.09 5.78
CA LYS A 236 -29.34 9.68 4.70
C LYS A 236 -28.49 10.14 3.51
N VAL A 237 -27.28 10.64 3.75
CA VAL A 237 -26.38 10.99 2.63
C VAL A 237 -25.84 9.72 1.97
N LEU A 238 -25.48 8.70 2.76
CA LEU A 238 -24.92 7.44 2.27
C LEU A 238 -25.93 6.58 1.51
N SER A 239 -27.24 6.69 1.77
CA SER A 239 -28.30 5.92 1.09
C SER A 239 -28.43 6.18 -0.40
N SER A 240 -27.84 7.27 -0.90
CA SER A 240 -27.76 7.51 -2.36
C SER A 240 -26.67 6.68 -3.04
N TYR A 241 -25.76 6.08 -2.28
CA TYR A 241 -24.54 5.44 -2.77
C TYR A 241 -24.42 3.97 -2.35
N ILE A 242 -24.96 3.62 -1.19
CA ILE A 242 -24.95 2.28 -0.62
C ILE A 242 -26.29 1.62 -0.94
N LYS A 243 -26.25 0.43 -1.55
CA LYS A 243 -27.47 -0.33 -1.80
C LYS A 243 -27.98 -0.92 -0.50
N ASP A 244 -29.21 -0.56 -0.13
CA ASP A 244 -29.93 -1.26 0.93
C ASP A 244 -30.26 -2.68 0.46
N SER A 245 -29.51 -3.67 0.97
CA SER A 245 -29.82 -5.08 0.76
C SER A 245 -31.06 -5.54 1.55
N GLU A 246 -31.66 -4.67 2.36
CA GLU A 246 -32.83 -4.99 3.17
C GLU A 246 -34.16 -4.94 2.39
N GLY A 247 -34.15 -4.45 1.14
CA GLY A 247 -35.37 -4.31 0.31
C GLY A 247 -35.84 -5.58 -0.40
N ASP A 248 -34.93 -6.50 -0.75
CA ASP A 248 -35.26 -7.64 -1.61
C ASP A 248 -35.65 -8.91 -0.84
N CYS A 249 -35.42 -8.98 0.47
CA CYS A 249 -35.85 -10.11 1.30
C CYS A 249 -37.25 -9.89 1.91
N CYS A 250 -37.62 -8.63 2.20
CA CYS A 250 -38.85 -8.30 2.94
C CYS A 250 -40.11 -8.21 2.08
N THR A 251 -39.99 -8.18 0.74
CA THR A 251 -41.17 -8.30 -0.14
C THR A 251 -41.82 -9.69 -0.08
N CYS A 252 -41.12 -10.68 0.48
CA CYS A 252 -41.61 -12.05 0.66
C CYS A 252 -42.34 -12.28 1.99
N CYS A 253 -42.20 -11.40 2.99
CA CYS A 253 -42.62 -11.67 4.37
C CYS A 253 -43.22 -10.40 5.04
N PRO A 254 -44.40 -9.95 4.61
CA PRO A 254 -45.00 -8.66 5.02
C PRO A 254 -45.39 -8.55 6.51
N ASP A 255 -45.27 -9.62 7.30
CA ASP A 255 -45.77 -9.70 8.68
C ASP A 255 -44.67 -9.85 9.75
N LEU A 256 -43.38 -9.63 9.43
CA LEU A 256 -42.29 -9.77 10.42
C LEU A 256 -42.36 -8.69 11.51
N GLN A 257 -42.29 -9.09 12.79
CA GLN A 257 -42.23 -8.15 13.92
C GLN A 257 -40.78 -7.79 14.32
N PRO A 258 -40.58 -6.66 15.02
CA PRO A 258 -39.24 -6.26 15.48
C PRO A 258 -38.58 -7.33 16.36
N GLY A 259 -37.42 -7.82 15.94
CA GLY A 259 -36.64 -8.86 16.64
C GLY A 259 -36.72 -10.25 16.03
N GLU A 260 -37.53 -10.46 14.98
CA GLU A 260 -37.56 -11.72 14.23
C GLU A 260 -36.53 -11.73 13.09
N SER A 261 -35.89 -12.88 12.87
CA SER A 261 -34.89 -13.10 11.82
C SER A 261 -35.56 -13.56 10.53
N CYS A 262 -35.32 -12.84 9.43
CA CYS A 262 -35.84 -13.20 8.11
C CYS A 262 -35.33 -14.57 7.60
N ILE A 263 -34.20 -15.05 8.13
CA ILE A 263 -33.58 -16.34 7.78
C ILE A 263 -34.40 -17.52 8.33
N ASP A 264 -35.07 -17.36 9.47
CA ASP A 264 -35.78 -18.45 10.13
C ASP A 264 -37.17 -18.73 9.52
N MET A 265 -37.75 -17.75 8.80
CA MET A 265 -39.11 -17.87 8.26
C MET A 265 -39.20 -17.97 6.73
N CYS A 266 -38.21 -17.51 5.95
CA CYS A 266 -38.40 -17.28 4.52
C CYS A 266 -37.25 -17.75 3.60
N CYS A 267 -36.56 -18.84 3.94
CA CYS A 267 -35.74 -19.58 2.97
C CYS A 267 -36.49 -20.85 2.53
N PRO A 268 -37.05 -20.86 1.30
CA PRO A 268 -36.21 -21.36 0.21
C PRO A 268 -36.44 -20.58 -1.08
N CYS A 269 -35.60 -19.57 -1.34
CA CYS A 269 -35.42 -19.11 -2.72
C CYS A 269 -34.41 -20.05 -3.39
N SER A 270 -34.96 -21.03 -4.12
CA SER A 270 -34.21 -21.93 -5.01
C SER A 270 -33.92 -21.26 -6.35
#